data_AF-A0A7M7NC22-F1
#
_entry.id   AF-A0A7M7NC22-F1
#
_cell.length_a   1.000
_cell.length_b   1.000
_cell.length_c   1.000
_cell.angle_alpha   90.00
_cell.angle_beta   90.00
_cell.angle_gamma   90.00
#
_symmetry.space_group_name_H-M   'P 1'
#
loop_
_entity.id
_entity.type
_entity.pdbx_description
1 polymer ?
#
loop_
_entity_poly.entity_id
_entity_poly.type
_entity_poly.pdbx_seq_one_letter_code
_entity_poly.pdbx_strand_id
1 'polypeptide(L)'
;MSRNSNEDFDDILMKIAKQIYGKVVVDALGKDLGFMPADTARYNDENAQQGGSYMGTLNMLRKWRQGQKKAKQREILKAALEKNGFEEMAEEYLSADDVGQDTKHTTAALAGQGASSRYQERSTNREVTKKEIVKLSKLLPDGKYSELCGILGFEYNYIKKIKKNNFMDSTAAFEELLHEWKDKAGSIEDLDAALKEAELGGLVSAYKN
;
A
#
# COMPACT_ATOMS: atom_id res chain seq x y z
N MET A 1 23.53 -7.32 8.94
CA MET A 1 22.81 -6.73 7.80
C MET A 1 21.52 -6.15 8.35
N SER A 2 21.45 -4.84 8.54
CA SER A 2 20.26 -4.18 9.07
C SER A 2 19.26 -3.99 7.94
N ARG A 3 18.04 -4.51 8.10
CA ARG A 3 16.96 -4.43 7.12
C ARG A 3 16.47 -2.99 7.10
N ASN A 4 16.35 -2.40 5.91
CA ASN A 4 16.06 -0.98 5.72
C ASN A 4 14.81 -0.53 6.51
N SER A 5 15.03 0.27 7.55
CA SER A 5 14.06 0.62 8.59
C SER A 5 13.02 1.67 8.17
N ASN A 6 12.51 1.62 6.94
CA ASN A 6 11.57 2.62 6.42
C ASN A 6 10.42 2.04 5.56
N GLU A 7 10.08 0.76 5.71
CA GLU A 7 8.77 0.31 5.20
C GLU A 7 7.67 0.99 6.03
N ASP A 8 6.76 1.73 5.37
CA ASP A 8 5.59 2.26 6.07
C ASP A 8 4.86 1.06 6.66
N PHE A 9 4.33 1.20 7.86
CA PHE A 9 3.49 0.18 8.45
C PHE A 9 2.32 -0.17 7.50
N ASP A 10 1.89 0.76 6.65
CA ASP A 10 0.91 0.50 5.59
C ASP A 10 1.38 -0.53 4.55
N ASP A 11 2.64 -0.48 4.12
CA ASP A 11 3.22 -1.47 3.19
C ASP A 11 3.23 -2.86 3.82
N ILE A 12 3.51 -2.92 5.12
CA ILE A 12 3.44 -4.15 5.91
C ILE A 12 2.00 -4.68 5.95
N LEU A 13 1.01 -3.82 6.18
CA LEU A 13 -0.41 -4.23 6.13
C LEU A 13 -0.78 -4.77 4.75
N MET A 14 -0.26 -4.18 3.67
CA MET A 14 -0.50 -4.65 2.31
C MET A 14 0.09 -6.03 2.06
N LYS A 15 1.34 -6.28 2.48
CA LYS A 15 1.99 -7.59 2.34
C LYS A 15 1.24 -8.67 3.12
N ILE A 16 0.81 -8.37 4.35
CA ILE A 16 -0.02 -9.27 5.15
C ILE A 16 -1.33 -9.55 4.40
N ALA A 17 -2.07 -8.51 3.98
CA ALA A 17 -3.35 -8.67 3.29
C ALA A 17 -3.25 -9.59 2.05
N LYS A 18 -2.19 -9.43 1.24
CA LYS A 18 -1.92 -10.28 0.06
C LYS A 18 -1.78 -11.77 0.41
N GLN A 19 -1.41 -12.11 1.63
CA GLN A 19 -1.24 -13.49 2.08
C GLN A 19 -2.52 -14.08 2.72
N ILE A 20 -3.40 -13.26 3.30
CA ILE A 20 -4.48 -13.74 4.19
C ILE A 20 -5.90 -13.35 3.75
N TYR A 21 -6.14 -13.17 2.44
CA TYR A 21 -7.41 -12.65 1.90
C TYR A 21 -8.59 -13.65 1.84
N GLY A 22 -8.43 -14.87 2.35
CA GLY A 22 -9.49 -15.89 2.37
C GLY A 22 -10.55 -15.65 3.45
N LYS A 23 -11.83 -15.87 3.12
CA LYS A 23 -12.99 -15.54 3.97
C LYS A 23 -12.86 -16.00 5.43
N VAL A 24 -12.50 -17.28 5.64
CA VAL A 24 -12.40 -17.89 6.98
C VAL A 24 -11.33 -17.20 7.82
N VAL A 25 -10.23 -16.80 7.18
CA VAL A 25 -9.09 -16.16 7.83
C VAL A 25 -9.42 -14.71 8.21
N VAL A 26 -10.07 -13.97 7.30
CA VAL A 26 -10.47 -12.57 7.54
C VAL A 26 -11.51 -12.46 8.66
N ASP A 27 -12.48 -13.39 8.73
CA ASP A 27 -13.49 -13.40 9.79
C ASP A 27 -12.84 -13.66 11.18
N ALA A 28 -11.89 -14.60 11.27
CA ALA A 28 -11.21 -14.93 12.52
C ALA A 28 -10.25 -13.81 12.97
N LEU A 29 -9.41 -13.31 12.06
CA LEU A 29 -8.51 -12.19 12.34
C LEU A 29 -9.29 -10.91 12.67
N GLY A 30 -10.33 -10.60 11.90
CA GLY A 30 -11.16 -9.42 12.14
C GLY A 30 -11.78 -9.43 13.54
N LYS A 31 -12.27 -10.59 13.99
CA LYS A 31 -12.79 -10.76 15.35
C LYS A 31 -11.74 -10.47 16.42
N ASP A 32 -10.51 -10.98 16.26
CA ASP A 32 -9.42 -10.76 17.21
C ASP A 32 -8.92 -9.31 17.21
N LEU A 33 -9.06 -8.61 16.08
CA LEU A 33 -8.81 -7.17 15.97
C LEU A 33 -9.99 -6.31 16.46
N GLY A 34 -11.08 -6.92 16.95
CA GLY A 34 -12.22 -6.25 17.56
C GLY A 34 -13.34 -5.85 16.59
N PHE A 35 -13.34 -6.35 15.36
CA PHE A 35 -14.45 -6.14 14.42
C PHE A 35 -15.64 -7.05 14.72
N MET A 36 -16.83 -6.54 14.42
CA MET A 36 -18.05 -7.34 14.45
C MET A 36 -18.16 -8.20 13.18
N PRO A 37 -18.85 -9.36 13.23
CA PRO A 37 -19.02 -10.23 12.05
C PRO A 37 -19.64 -9.53 10.83
N ALA A 38 -20.51 -8.54 11.05
CA ALA A 38 -21.09 -7.75 9.96
C ALA A 38 -20.05 -6.87 9.25
N ASP A 39 -19.05 -6.36 9.97
CA ASP A 39 -17.96 -5.61 9.37
C ASP A 39 -17.01 -6.53 8.58
N THR A 40 -16.66 -7.70 9.14
CA THR A 40 -15.77 -8.67 8.44
C THR A 40 -16.43 -9.24 7.19
N ALA A 41 -17.75 -9.48 7.23
CA ALA A 41 -18.52 -9.89 6.06
C ALA A 41 -18.42 -8.86 4.92
N ARG A 42 -18.52 -7.56 5.23
CA ARG A 42 -18.37 -6.49 4.22
C ARG A 42 -17.00 -6.53 3.55
N TYR A 43 -15.92 -6.72 4.33
CA TYR A 43 -14.57 -6.81 3.77
C TYR A 43 -14.36 -8.08 2.93
N ASN A 44 -14.98 -9.18 3.31
CA ASN A 44 -14.98 -10.41 2.53
C ASN A 44 -15.77 -10.29 1.23
N ASP A 45 -16.91 -9.59 1.26
CA ASP A 45 -17.69 -9.29 0.06
C ASP A 45 -16.91 -8.37 -0.88
N GLU A 46 -16.17 -7.39 -0.35
CA GLU A 46 -15.24 -6.56 -1.12
C GLU A 46 -14.16 -7.41 -1.83
N ASN A 47 -13.57 -8.38 -1.12
CA ASN A 47 -12.60 -9.32 -1.70
C ASN A 47 -13.23 -10.16 -2.82
N ALA A 48 -14.43 -10.70 -2.60
CA ALA A 48 -15.13 -11.56 -3.56
C ALA A 48 -15.60 -10.80 -4.82
N GLN A 49 -16.10 -9.58 -4.66
CA GLN A 49 -16.56 -8.73 -5.78
C GLN A 49 -15.44 -8.33 -6.74
N GLN A 50 -14.19 -8.34 -6.28
CA GLN A 50 -13.01 -8.02 -7.08
C GLN A 50 -12.29 -9.28 -7.60
N GLY A 51 -12.98 -10.41 -7.70
CA GLY A 51 -12.40 -11.65 -8.23
C GLY A 51 -11.44 -12.36 -7.28
N GLY A 52 -11.60 -12.17 -5.95
CA GLY A 52 -10.70 -12.74 -4.95
C GLY A 52 -9.50 -11.86 -4.64
N SER A 53 -9.70 -10.54 -4.66
CA SER A 53 -8.66 -9.54 -4.32
C SER A 53 -8.42 -9.48 -2.81
N TYR A 54 -7.25 -9.01 -2.40
CA TYR A 54 -6.87 -8.78 -0.99
C TYR A 54 -7.26 -7.39 -0.46
N MET A 55 -7.85 -6.53 -1.30
CA MET A 55 -8.08 -5.12 -0.99
C MET A 55 -9.07 -4.90 0.17
N GLY A 56 -10.11 -5.74 0.31
CA GLY A 56 -11.01 -5.69 1.45
C GLY A 56 -10.30 -6.04 2.76
N THR A 57 -9.39 -7.02 2.73
CA THR A 57 -8.53 -7.34 3.88
C THR A 57 -7.60 -6.18 4.23
N LEU A 58 -6.99 -5.53 3.23
CA LEU A 58 -6.16 -4.34 3.44
C LEU A 58 -6.96 -3.19 4.06
N ASN A 59 -8.18 -2.93 3.56
CA ASN A 59 -9.07 -1.92 4.10
C ASN A 59 -9.44 -2.20 5.57
N MET A 60 -9.67 -3.47 5.91
CA MET A 60 -9.92 -3.88 7.31
C MET A 60 -8.72 -3.53 8.19
N LEU A 61 -7.51 -3.90 7.77
CA LEU A 61 -6.27 -3.62 8.53
C LEU A 61 -6.01 -2.12 8.67
N ARG A 62 -6.22 -1.34 7.61
CA ARG A 62 -6.10 0.14 7.65
C ARG A 62 -7.13 0.77 8.59
N LYS A 63 -8.39 0.31 8.55
CA LYS A 63 -9.43 0.81 9.48
C LYS A 63 -9.09 0.48 10.93
N TRP A 64 -8.60 -0.73 11.19
CA TRP A 64 -8.15 -1.10 12.52
C TRP A 64 -6.99 -0.22 13.01
N ARG A 65 -5.98 0.02 12.16
CA ARG A 65 -4.82 0.89 12.45
C ARG A 65 -5.25 2.27 12.96
N GLN A 66 -6.31 2.87 12.39
CA GLN A 66 -6.82 4.19 12.79
C GLN A 66 -7.31 4.25 14.24
N GLY A 67 -7.80 3.13 14.79
CA GLY A 67 -8.25 3.03 16.18
C GLY A 67 -7.14 2.72 17.19
N GLN A 68 -5.90 2.51 16.73
CA GLN A 68 -4.79 2.07 17.58
C GLN A 68 -3.73 3.16 17.77
N LYS A 69 -3.09 3.15 18.94
CA LYS A 69 -1.88 3.94 19.18
C LYS A 69 -0.73 3.40 18.33
N LYS A 70 -0.01 4.26 17.60
CA LYS A 70 1.11 3.86 16.72
C LYS A 70 2.10 2.89 17.38
N ALA A 71 2.50 3.17 18.62
CA ALA A 71 3.42 2.33 19.39
C ALA A 71 2.90 0.89 19.67
N LYS A 72 1.58 0.67 19.63
CA LYS A 72 0.94 -0.61 19.91
C LYS A 72 0.48 -1.36 18.66
N GLN A 73 0.47 -0.70 17.49
CA GLN A 73 -0.03 -1.31 16.26
C GLN A 73 0.75 -2.60 15.94
N ARG A 74 2.08 -2.57 15.92
CA ARG A 74 2.88 -3.78 15.64
C ARG A 74 2.61 -4.92 16.63
N GLU A 75 2.65 -4.63 17.92
CA GLU A 75 2.43 -5.61 19.00
C GLU A 75 1.06 -6.29 18.89
N ILE A 76 -0.01 -5.49 18.73
CA ILE A 76 -1.38 -6.03 18.69
C ILE A 76 -1.62 -6.84 17.41
N LEU A 77 -1.11 -6.38 16.26
CA LEU A 77 -1.24 -7.13 15.01
C LEU A 77 -0.45 -8.45 15.04
N LYS A 78 0.76 -8.44 15.62
CA LYS A 78 1.59 -9.63 15.79
C LYS A 78 0.85 -10.67 16.62
N ALA A 79 0.35 -10.28 17.79
CA ALA A 79 -0.40 -11.18 18.67
C ALA A 79 -1.67 -11.74 18.01
N ALA A 80 -2.38 -10.93 17.22
CA ALA A 80 -3.57 -11.38 16.50
C ALA A 80 -3.23 -12.40 15.40
N LEU A 81 -2.13 -12.20 14.67
CA LEU A 81 -1.68 -13.15 13.63
C LEU A 81 -1.21 -14.47 14.23
N GLU A 82 -0.41 -14.44 15.29
CA GLU A 82 0.04 -15.65 16.02
C GLU A 82 -1.15 -16.46 16.54
N LYS A 83 -2.13 -15.79 17.14
CA LYS A 83 -3.36 -16.44 17.62
C LYS A 83 -4.16 -17.16 16.53
N ASN A 84 -4.05 -16.69 15.29
CA ASN A 84 -4.70 -17.29 14.13
C ASN A 84 -3.80 -18.26 13.35
N GLY A 85 -2.64 -18.63 13.90
CA GLY A 85 -1.71 -19.61 13.31
C GLY A 85 -0.78 -19.04 12.24
N PHE A 86 -0.67 -17.72 12.11
CA PHE A 86 0.23 -17.04 11.16
C PHE A 86 1.55 -16.60 11.83
N GLU A 87 2.10 -17.47 12.68
CA GLU A 87 3.30 -17.17 13.49
C GLU A 87 4.51 -16.80 12.64
N GLU A 88 4.80 -17.57 11.58
CA GLU A 88 5.93 -17.31 10.67
C GLU A 88 5.80 -15.95 9.96
N MET A 89 4.58 -15.60 9.54
CA MET A 89 4.28 -14.31 8.90
C MET A 89 4.38 -13.14 9.88
N ALA A 90 3.91 -13.35 11.12
CA ALA A 90 3.99 -12.36 12.17
C ALA A 90 5.47 -12.07 12.52
N GLU A 91 6.31 -13.10 12.55
CA GLU A 91 7.75 -12.97 12.75
C GLU A 91 8.43 -12.29 11.55
N GLU A 92 8.08 -12.67 10.31
CA GLU A 92 8.67 -12.12 9.08
C GLU A 92 8.42 -10.61 8.92
N TYR A 93 7.19 -10.15 9.19
CA TYR A 93 6.76 -8.78 8.89
C TYR A 93 6.66 -7.86 10.11
N LEU A 94 6.51 -8.40 11.32
CA LEU A 94 6.19 -7.62 12.52
C LEU A 94 7.20 -7.74 13.65
N SER A 95 8.25 -8.56 13.49
CA SER A 95 9.33 -8.55 14.47
C SER A 95 10.02 -7.20 14.55
N ALA A 96 10.27 -6.78 15.78
CA ALA A 96 10.95 -5.55 16.06
C ALA A 96 12.38 -5.63 15.51
N ASP A 97 12.74 -4.75 14.59
CA ASP A 97 14.11 -4.23 14.59
C ASP A 97 14.23 -3.39 15.87
N ASP A 98 14.56 -4.07 16.98
CA ASP A 98 14.96 -3.42 18.21
C ASP A 98 16.36 -2.85 18.00
N VAL A 99 16.44 -1.62 17.49
CA VAL A 99 17.56 -0.73 17.86
C VAL A 99 16.97 0.59 18.32
N GLY A 100 16.46 0.54 19.53
CA GLY A 100 16.19 1.72 20.31
C GLY A 100 15.73 1.34 21.70
N GLN A 101 16.64 0.88 22.57
CA GLN A 101 17.07 1.59 23.80
C GLN A 101 18.33 0.94 24.44
N ASP A 102 19.30 1.82 24.74
CA ASP A 102 20.38 1.70 25.74
C ASP A 102 21.05 0.35 26.05
N THR A 103 22.22 0.11 25.46
CA THR A 103 23.37 -0.47 26.19
C THR A 103 24.68 0.12 25.66
N LYS A 104 25.49 0.68 26.59
CA LYS A 104 26.88 1.08 26.36
C LYS A 104 27.70 -0.16 25.98
N HIS A 105 28.33 -0.21 24.81
CA HIS A 105 29.59 -0.92 24.63
C HIS A 105 30.48 -0.23 23.59
N THR A 106 31.67 0.10 24.07
CA THR A 106 32.81 0.71 23.38
C THR A 106 33.47 -0.26 22.37
N THR A 107 34.28 0.33 21.48
CA THR A 107 35.47 -0.18 20.76
C THR A 107 35.34 -0.72 19.32
N ALA A 108 35.68 0.18 18.38
CA ALA A 108 36.80 0.15 17.41
C ALA A 108 36.88 -0.86 16.23
N ALA A 109 37.14 -0.25 15.04
CA ALA A 109 38.05 -0.68 13.95
C ALA A 109 37.62 -1.92 13.12
N LEU A 110 37.80 -2.05 11.79
CA LEU A 110 38.58 -1.35 10.75
C LEU A 110 38.09 -1.85 9.35
N ALA A 111 38.13 -0.94 8.35
CA ALA A 111 38.50 -1.09 6.93
C ALA A 111 37.94 -2.21 6.01
N GLY A 112 37.54 -1.80 4.79
CA GLY A 112 37.48 -2.66 3.60
C GLY A 112 36.80 -2.03 2.38
N GLN A 113 37.57 -1.46 1.47
CA GLN A 113 37.17 -0.85 0.20
C GLN A 113 36.92 -1.90 -0.92
N GLY A 114 36.15 -1.53 -1.95
CA GLY A 114 36.12 -2.19 -3.27
C GLY A 114 34.71 -2.30 -3.86
N ALA A 115 34.15 -1.24 -4.46
CA ALA A 115 34.28 -0.85 -5.88
C ALA A 115 33.25 -1.49 -6.84
N SER A 116 32.36 -0.62 -7.32
CA SER A 116 31.64 -0.64 -8.60
C SER A 116 30.55 -1.68 -8.87
N SER A 117 29.29 -1.22 -8.83
CA SER A 117 28.58 -1.04 -10.09
C SER A 117 27.59 0.12 -10.01
N ARG A 118 27.71 0.99 -11.01
CA ARG A 118 26.90 2.19 -11.24
C ARG A 118 25.44 1.82 -11.44
N TYR A 119 24.58 2.32 -10.56
CA TYR A 119 23.41 3.08 -10.99
C TYR A 119 23.36 4.33 -10.12
N GLN A 120 23.63 5.47 -10.74
CA GLN A 120 23.50 6.76 -10.10
C GLN A 120 22.05 6.92 -9.65
N GLU A 121 21.87 7.01 -8.34
CA GLU A 121 20.86 7.83 -7.71
C GLU A 121 20.88 9.21 -8.37
N ARG A 122 19.97 9.40 -9.33
CA ARG A 122 19.55 10.72 -9.75
C ARG A 122 18.08 10.84 -9.37
N SER A 123 17.84 10.93 -8.06
CA SER A 123 16.58 11.43 -7.52
C SER A 123 16.41 12.88 -7.97
N THR A 124 15.90 13.06 -9.17
CA THR A 124 15.07 14.22 -9.45
C THR A 124 13.70 13.85 -8.96
N ASN A 125 13.29 14.46 -7.85
CA ASN A 125 11.92 14.48 -7.34
C ASN A 125 11.03 15.23 -8.38
N ARG A 126 10.92 14.65 -9.57
CA ARG A 126 10.25 15.23 -10.73
C ARG A 126 8.78 15.04 -10.49
N GLU A 127 8.08 16.15 -10.29
CA GLU A 127 6.63 16.14 -10.19
C GLU A 127 5.99 15.71 -11.52
N VAL A 128 4.88 14.98 -11.41
CA VAL A 128 4.05 14.64 -12.57
C VAL A 128 3.42 15.91 -13.12
N THR A 129 3.60 16.18 -14.40
CA THR A 129 3.04 17.37 -15.04
C THR A 129 1.55 17.19 -15.35
N LYS A 130 0.80 18.29 -15.43
CA LYS A 130 -0.62 18.25 -15.84
C LYS A 130 -0.82 17.59 -17.22
N LYS A 131 0.13 17.76 -18.13
CA LYS A 131 0.10 17.13 -19.47
C LYS A 131 0.24 15.60 -19.38
N GLU A 132 1.08 15.11 -18.48
CA GLU A 132 1.26 13.67 -18.23
C GLU A 132 0.00 13.05 -17.61
N ILE A 133 -0.66 13.76 -16.68
CA ILE A 133 -1.96 13.34 -16.11
C ILE A 133 -3.03 13.18 -17.21
N VAL A 134 -3.16 14.18 -18.09
CA VAL A 134 -4.15 14.16 -19.20
C VAL A 134 -3.81 13.09 -20.25
N LYS A 135 -2.54 12.74 -20.44
CA LYS A 135 -2.16 11.62 -21.31
C LYS A 135 -2.51 10.29 -20.66
N LEU A 136 -2.14 10.13 -19.39
CA LEU A 136 -2.38 8.89 -18.66
C LEU A 136 -3.88 8.59 -18.53
N SER A 137 -4.72 9.60 -18.28
CA SER A 137 -6.18 9.47 -18.20
C SER A 137 -6.82 8.90 -19.46
N LYS A 138 -6.23 9.15 -20.63
CA LYS A 138 -6.73 8.67 -21.93
C LYS A 138 -6.18 7.30 -22.31
N LEU A 139 -5.06 6.90 -21.72
CA LEU A 139 -4.39 5.63 -22.00
C LEU A 139 -4.88 4.48 -21.11
N LEU A 140 -5.60 4.80 -20.05
CA LEU A 140 -6.07 3.83 -19.07
C LEU A 140 -7.24 2.98 -19.60
N PRO A 141 -7.15 1.64 -19.50
CA PRO A 141 -8.27 0.77 -19.81
C PRO A 141 -9.44 0.97 -18.84
N ASP A 142 -10.65 0.88 -19.37
CA ASP A 142 -11.87 0.86 -18.57
C ASP A 142 -11.80 -0.29 -17.54
N GLY A 143 -11.99 0.06 -16.27
CA GLY A 143 -11.97 -0.90 -15.15
C GLY A 143 -10.68 -0.93 -14.33
N LYS A 144 -9.52 -0.56 -14.90
CA LYS A 144 -8.24 -0.47 -14.17
C LYS A 144 -8.09 0.82 -13.34
N TYR A 145 -9.00 1.76 -13.56
CA TYR A 145 -9.12 3.02 -12.82
C TYR A 145 -9.22 2.84 -11.31
N SER A 146 -10.13 1.99 -10.83
CA SER A 146 -10.39 1.85 -9.39
C SER A 146 -9.22 1.19 -8.67
N GLU A 147 -8.55 0.27 -9.36
CA GLU A 147 -7.37 -0.45 -8.87
C GLU A 147 -6.20 0.51 -8.70
N LEU A 148 -5.89 1.30 -9.73
CA LEU A 148 -4.82 2.30 -9.67
C LEU A 148 -5.09 3.37 -8.61
N CYS A 149 -6.31 3.91 -8.52
CA CYS A 149 -6.65 4.89 -7.48
C CYS A 149 -6.57 4.30 -6.06
N GLY A 150 -6.92 3.03 -5.88
CA GLY A 150 -6.75 2.33 -4.59
C GLY A 150 -5.28 2.19 -4.19
N ILE A 151 -4.41 1.87 -5.15
CA ILE A 151 -2.94 1.81 -4.94
C ILE A 151 -2.38 3.19 -4.60
N LEU A 152 -2.88 4.25 -5.26
CA LEU A 152 -2.54 5.65 -4.96
C LEU A 152 -3.11 6.15 -3.61
N GLY A 153 -3.80 5.29 -2.85
CA GLY A 153 -4.27 5.60 -1.49
C GLY A 153 -5.64 6.26 -1.41
N PHE A 154 -6.42 6.29 -2.50
CA PHE A 154 -7.78 6.81 -2.45
C PHE A 154 -8.75 5.80 -1.85
N GLU A 155 -9.60 6.27 -0.94
CA GLU A 155 -10.67 5.46 -0.37
C GLU A 155 -11.73 5.10 -1.42
N TYR A 156 -12.19 3.85 -1.44
CA TYR A 156 -13.19 3.37 -2.40
C TYR A 156 -14.45 4.23 -2.45
N ASN A 157 -14.97 4.68 -1.30
CA ASN A 157 -16.16 5.53 -1.24
C ASN A 157 -15.92 6.90 -1.91
N TYR A 158 -14.69 7.40 -1.82
CA TYR A 158 -14.28 8.63 -2.47
C TYR A 158 -14.18 8.46 -3.99
N ILE A 159 -13.50 7.38 -4.44
CA ILE A 159 -13.41 6.99 -5.85
C ILE A 159 -14.82 6.79 -6.45
N LYS A 160 -15.70 6.07 -5.74
CA LYS A 160 -17.07 5.79 -6.15
C LYS A 160 -17.91 7.07 -6.25
N LYS A 161 -17.71 8.03 -5.34
CA LYS A 161 -18.38 9.34 -5.36
C LYS A 161 -17.96 10.14 -6.60
N ILE A 162 -16.66 10.23 -6.87
CA ILE A 162 -16.14 10.96 -8.04
C ILE A 162 -16.60 10.30 -9.34
N LYS A 163 -16.54 8.95 -9.43
CA LYS A 163 -17.07 8.21 -10.57
C LYS A 163 -18.57 8.41 -10.78
N LYS A 164 -19.35 8.50 -9.71
CA LYS A 164 -20.79 8.77 -9.79
C LYS A 164 -21.09 10.19 -10.28
N ASN A 165 -20.27 11.17 -9.90
CA ASN A 165 -20.41 12.56 -10.35
C ASN A 165 -19.99 12.75 -11.81
N ASN A 166 -19.06 11.93 -12.29
CA ASN A 166 -18.51 11.95 -13.64
C ASN A 166 -18.94 10.70 -14.44
N PHE A 167 -20.18 10.23 -14.25
CA PHE A 167 -20.65 8.91 -14.73
C PHE A 167 -20.50 8.67 -16.24
N MET A 168 -20.49 9.73 -17.06
CA MET A 168 -20.30 9.64 -18.52
C MET A 168 -18.86 9.88 -18.97
N ASP A 169 -17.98 10.35 -18.09
CA ASP A 169 -16.61 10.73 -18.41
C ASP A 169 -15.63 10.20 -17.36
N SER A 170 -15.33 8.90 -17.48
CA SER A 170 -14.35 8.21 -16.65
C SER A 170 -12.95 8.83 -16.76
N THR A 171 -12.64 9.50 -17.88
CA THR A 171 -11.37 10.19 -18.09
C THR A 171 -11.30 11.46 -17.24
N ALA A 172 -12.34 12.30 -17.25
CA ALA A 172 -12.42 13.49 -16.40
C ALA A 172 -12.39 13.15 -14.91
N ALA A 173 -13.10 12.09 -14.51
CA ALA A 173 -13.05 11.55 -13.16
C ALA A 173 -11.62 11.20 -12.73
N PHE A 174 -10.80 10.70 -13.65
CA PHE A 174 -9.44 10.24 -13.36
C PHE A 174 -8.48 11.41 -13.24
N GLU A 175 -8.61 12.38 -14.14
CA GLU A 175 -7.82 13.61 -14.12
C GLU A 175 -8.00 14.34 -12.79
N GLU A 176 -9.24 14.41 -12.28
CA GLU A 176 -9.54 15.02 -10.98
C GLU A 176 -8.79 14.31 -9.82
N LEU A 177 -8.83 12.98 -9.78
CA LEU A 177 -8.11 12.19 -8.77
C LEU A 177 -6.59 12.33 -8.89
N LEU A 178 -6.04 12.26 -10.10
CA LEU A 178 -4.59 12.41 -10.28
C LEU A 178 -4.10 13.82 -9.96
N HIS A 179 -4.91 14.85 -10.21
CA HIS A 179 -4.61 16.20 -9.78
C HIS A 179 -4.57 16.31 -8.25
N GLU A 180 -5.55 15.73 -7.56
CA GLU A 180 -5.59 15.73 -6.10
C GLU A 180 -4.44 14.92 -5.49
N TRP A 181 -4.08 13.78 -6.07
CA TRP A 181 -2.93 12.99 -5.64
C TRP A 181 -1.61 13.73 -5.84
N LYS A 182 -1.44 14.35 -7.02
CA LYS A 182 -0.29 15.20 -7.33
C LYS A 182 -0.12 16.29 -6.28
N ASP A 183 -1.20 16.96 -5.90
CA ASP A 183 -1.16 18.07 -4.95
C ASP A 183 -0.85 17.64 -3.50
N LYS A 184 -1.01 16.34 -3.17
CA LYS A 184 -0.73 15.79 -1.83
C LYS A 184 0.70 15.29 -1.65
N ALA A 185 1.27 14.57 -2.63
CA ALA A 185 2.65 14.06 -2.54
C ALA A 185 3.19 13.46 -3.87
N GLY A 186 2.58 13.74 -5.02
CA GLY A 186 2.76 12.90 -6.21
C GLY A 186 4.09 13.06 -6.93
N SER A 187 5.06 12.20 -6.60
CA SER A 187 6.29 12.06 -7.38
C SER A 187 6.06 11.14 -8.60
N ILE A 188 6.80 11.36 -9.68
CA ILE A 188 6.68 10.49 -10.87
C ILE A 188 7.05 9.03 -10.59
N GLU A 189 7.90 8.80 -9.58
CA GLU A 189 8.36 7.47 -9.18
C GLU A 189 7.23 6.69 -8.49
N ASP A 190 6.44 7.38 -7.65
CA ASP A 190 5.27 6.80 -7.00
C ASP A 190 4.18 6.45 -8.02
N LEU A 191 3.97 7.30 -9.03
CA LEU A 191 3.03 7.02 -10.11
C LEU A 191 3.48 5.82 -10.95
N ASP A 192 4.78 5.72 -11.26
CA ASP A 192 5.33 4.57 -11.98
C ASP A 192 5.19 3.27 -11.19
N ALA A 193 5.47 3.31 -9.89
CA ALA A 193 5.32 2.18 -9.00
C ALA A 193 3.87 1.71 -8.97
N ALA A 194 2.92 2.66 -8.79
CA ALA A 194 1.50 2.38 -8.78
C ALA A 194 1.01 1.80 -10.12
N LEU A 195 1.50 2.31 -11.24
CA LEU A 195 1.18 1.77 -12.57
C LEU A 195 1.71 0.35 -12.75
N LYS A 196 2.94 0.05 -12.31
CA LYS A 196 3.49 -1.31 -12.37
C LYS A 196 2.69 -2.27 -11.49
N GLU A 197 2.29 -1.83 -10.30
CA GLU A 197 1.49 -2.63 -9.38
C GLU A 197 0.07 -2.91 -9.91
N ALA A 198 -0.53 -1.96 -10.64
CA ALA A 198 -1.83 -2.13 -11.30
C ALA A 198 -1.78 -2.98 -12.60
N GLU A 199 -0.63 -3.58 -12.91
CA GLU A 199 -0.33 -4.27 -14.19
C GLU A 199 -0.37 -3.35 -15.42
N LEU A 200 -0.27 -2.05 -15.20
CA LEU A 200 -0.23 -0.99 -16.22
C LEU A 200 1.19 -0.52 -16.51
N GLY A 201 2.20 -1.35 -16.19
CA GLY A 201 3.63 -1.01 -16.37
C GLY A 201 3.99 -0.63 -17.82
N GLY A 202 3.25 -1.14 -18.81
CA GLY A 202 3.41 -0.76 -20.22
C GLY A 202 3.04 0.71 -20.52
N LEU A 203 2.24 1.35 -19.65
CA LEU A 203 1.86 2.75 -19.79
C LEU A 203 2.95 3.72 -19.31
N VAL A 204 3.91 3.25 -18.50
CA VAL A 204 4.95 4.09 -17.86
C VAL A 204 5.75 4.90 -18.89
N SER A 205 6.11 4.29 -20.01
CA SER A 205 6.83 4.97 -21.10
C SER A 205 5.91 5.80 -21.99
N ALA A 206 4.61 5.44 -22.05
CA ALA A 206 3.65 6.04 -22.95
C ALA A 206 3.11 7.39 -22.44
N TYR A 207 2.94 7.55 -21.11
CA TYR A 207 2.42 8.79 -20.56
C TYR A 207 3.47 9.91 -20.44
N LYS A 208 4.76 9.55 -20.39
CA LYS A 208 5.92 10.45 -20.25
C LYS A 208 6.42 11.06 -21.56
N ASN A 209 5.99 10.50 -22.68
CA ASN A 209 6.37 10.91 -24.04
C ASN A 209 5.30 11.84 -24.59
#